data_AF-A0A6L7ZUA6-F1
#
_entry.id   AF-A0A6L7ZUA6-F1
#
_cell.length_a   1.000
_cell.length_b   1.000
_cell.length_c   1.000
_cell.angle_alpha   90.00
_cell.angle_beta   90.00
_cell.angle_gamma   90.00
#
_symmetry.space_group_name_H-M   'P 1'
#
loop_
_entity.id
_entity.type
_entity.pdbx_description
1 polymer ?
#
loop_
_entity_poly.entity_id
_entity_poly.type
_entity_poly.pdbx_seq_one_letter_code
_entity_poly.pdbx_strand_id
1 'polypeptide(L)'
;MGFCAAIGRAACGAVWIVSAACAALAPSGAAIAEHELSGKISLETRWFPRPAGFDGQRNYNAGFVAEPQLYLSDPEKFSVTIVPFFRFDAADRTLTHADLREAYLLLNGPLGESEWEVRLGIDRVFWGVAETRNLVDIVNQTDLVENPNEKVKLGQPMAHLTLSGDWGVAEFFVISFHRLRTFPGRAGRLRPRLIIDNDLATYESAAGDWHLDFAARYSHTFGPLDIGLSIFDGTSREPVMRFVPLSPTNLVLAPHYQQIRQFGLDAQLTIESWLLKLEAIYRQGARNNVRNPVDLTDIGKKEDYAAFVVGGEYTFSGIFESEADLSLLAEWLIDGRRRRSTNQYQNDLFLGVRLSLNDVQGAAFTLGTLTDLDFGTRTLSLEFDRRLTDSVSVKAEAILMLHVGKKDATVYPTRHDSFVGAKLAYSF
;
A
#
# COMPACT_ATOMS: atom_id res chain seq x y z
N MET A 1 27.30 -4.36 -15.74
CA MET A 1 26.78 -3.13 -15.09
C MET A 1 25.28 -2.85 -15.37
N GLY A 2 24.56 -3.65 -16.18
CA GLY A 2 23.17 -3.32 -16.58
C GLY A 2 22.02 -3.93 -15.77
N PHE A 3 22.27 -4.92 -14.89
CA PHE A 3 21.19 -5.62 -14.17
C PHE A 3 20.86 -5.00 -12.80
N CYS A 4 21.88 -4.54 -12.08
CA CYS A 4 21.76 -3.93 -10.74
C CYS A 4 21.36 -2.43 -10.79
N ALA A 5 21.19 -1.86 -12.00
CA ALA A 5 20.66 -0.50 -12.18
C ALA A 5 19.12 -0.46 -12.31
N ALA A 6 18.51 -1.58 -12.73
CA ALA A 6 17.06 -1.72 -12.83
C ALA A 6 16.44 -2.29 -11.54
N ILE A 7 17.22 -3.07 -10.79
CA ILE A 7 16.87 -3.65 -9.49
C ILE A 7 17.54 -2.76 -8.43
N GLY A 8 16.76 -2.03 -7.62
CA GLY A 8 17.30 -1.13 -6.59
C GLY A 8 18.36 -1.80 -5.70
N ARG A 9 19.30 -1.02 -5.15
CA ARG A 9 20.48 -1.52 -4.40
C ARG A 9 20.17 -2.60 -3.35
N ALA A 10 19.01 -2.52 -2.68
CA ALA A 10 18.55 -3.49 -1.68
C ALA A 10 18.20 -4.86 -2.28
N ALA A 11 17.54 -4.89 -3.44
CA ALA A 11 17.18 -6.14 -4.09
C ALA A 11 18.41 -6.86 -4.67
N CYS A 12 19.47 -6.13 -5.03
CA CYS A 12 20.75 -6.74 -5.39
C CYS A 12 21.35 -7.50 -4.18
N GLY A 13 21.32 -6.94 -2.96
CA GLY A 13 21.79 -7.60 -1.74
C GLY A 13 20.94 -8.80 -1.30
N ALA A 14 19.60 -8.69 -1.37
CA ALA A 14 18.70 -9.78 -1.06
C ALA A 14 18.82 -10.95 -2.05
N VAL A 15 19.02 -10.67 -3.35
CA VAL A 15 19.30 -11.70 -4.37
C VAL A 15 20.57 -12.48 -4.04
N TRP A 16 21.61 -11.82 -3.52
CA TRP A 16 22.82 -12.52 -3.06
C TRP A 16 22.57 -13.38 -1.82
N ILE A 17 21.75 -12.91 -0.86
CA ILE A 17 21.40 -13.69 0.35
C ILE A 17 20.58 -14.92 -0.02
N VAL A 18 19.58 -14.78 -0.90
CA VAL A 18 18.76 -15.91 -1.37
C VAL A 18 19.61 -16.87 -2.22
N SER A 19 20.47 -16.35 -3.12
CA SER A 19 21.39 -17.19 -3.90
C SER A 19 22.41 -17.91 -3.03
N ALA A 20 22.93 -17.26 -1.99
CA ALA A 20 23.86 -17.86 -1.04
C ALA A 20 23.18 -18.88 -0.13
N ALA A 21 21.94 -18.63 0.30
CA ALA A 21 21.12 -19.60 1.03
C ALA A 21 20.81 -20.83 0.16
N CYS A 22 20.40 -20.64 -1.11
CA CYS A 22 20.19 -21.73 -2.06
C CYS A 22 21.47 -22.49 -2.38
N ALA A 23 22.63 -21.82 -2.48
CA ALA A 23 23.92 -22.47 -2.73
C ALA A 23 24.49 -23.18 -1.51
N ALA A 24 24.26 -22.67 -0.30
CA ALA A 24 24.68 -23.31 0.96
C ALA A 24 23.77 -24.49 1.34
N LEU A 25 22.54 -24.53 0.81
CA LEU A 25 21.58 -25.61 1.02
C LEU A 25 21.61 -26.67 -0.07
N ALA A 26 22.46 -26.57 -1.10
CA ALA A 26 22.56 -27.56 -2.16
C ALA A 26 23.14 -28.88 -1.62
N PRO A 27 22.32 -29.94 -1.41
CA PRO A 27 22.83 -31.21 -0.97
C PRO A 27 23.30 -31.95 -2.21
N SER A 28 24.46 -32.58 -2.11
CA SER A 28 24.94 -33.60 -3.03
C SER A 28 23.88 -34.70 -3.18
N GLY A 29 22.96 -34.56 -4.13
CA GLY A 29 21.95 -35.58 -4.48
C GLY A 29 20.56 -35.49 -3.83
N ALA A 30 20.01 -34.30 -3.54
CA ALA A 30 18.67 -34.18 -2.97
C ALA A 30 17.52 -34.28 -4.00
N ALA A 31 16.41 -34.86 -3.51
CA ALA A 31 15.12 -34.95 -4.17
C ALA A 31 14.69 -33.61 -4.81
N ILE A 32 13.98 -33.71 -5.94
CA ILE A 32 13.48 -32.56 -6.68
C ILE A 32 12.60 -31.73 -5.73
N ALA A 33 13.05 -30.54 -5.33
CA ALA A 33 12.19 -29.57 -4.68
C ALA A 33 10.96 -29.36 -5.55
N GLU A 34 9.78 -29.43 -4.95
CA GLU A 34 8.54 -29.09 -5.65
C GLU A 34 8.67 -27.65 -6.13
N HIS A 35 8.29 -27.40 -7.37
CA HIS A 35 8.36 -26.08 -7.97
C HIS A 35 7.03 -25.75 -8.62
N GLU A 36 6.58 -24.53 -8.38
CA GLU A 36 5.41 -23.96 -9.01
C GLU A 36 5.80 -22.62 -9.61
N LEU A 37 5.44 -22.44 -10.88
CA LEU A 37 5.54 -21.16 -11.56
C LEU A 37 4.12 -20.72 -11.87
N SER A 38 3.73 -19.60 -11.27
CA SER A 38 2.44 -18.96 -11.50
C SER A 38 2.64 -17.46 -11.70
N GLY A 39 1.55 -16.73 -11.88
CA GLY A 39 1.58 -15.28 -11.73
C GLY A 39 0.64 -14.57 -12.66
N LYS A 40 0.89 -13.27 -12.86
CA LYS A 40 -0.05 -12.39 -13.58
C LYS A 40 0.65 -11.52 -14.60
N ILE A 41 0.04 -11.45 -15.77
CA ILE A 41 0.39 -10.52 -16.84
C ILE A 41 -0.81 -9.63 -17.10
N SER A 42 -0.63 -8.32 -17.16
CA SER A 42 -1.72 -7.35 -17.31
C SER A 42 -1.43 -6.28 -18.34
N LEU A 43 -2.46 -5.93 -19.12
CA LEU A 43 -2.50 -4.72 -19.93
C LEU A 43 -3.39 -3.70 -19.24
N GLU A 44 -2.90 -2.47 -19.12
CA GLU A 44 -3.56 -1.41 -18.39
C GLU A 44 -3.70 -0.17 -19.26
N THR A 45 -4.81 0.54 -19.12
CA THR A 45 -5.03 1.83 -19.76
C THR A 45 -5.69 2.79 -18.78
N ARG A 46 -5.34 4.07 -18.89
CA ARG A 46 -6.00 5.17 -18.17
C ARG A 46 -6.26 6.33 -19.12
N TRP A 47 -7.46 6.88 -19.06
CA TRP A 47 -7.88 8.06 -19.78
C TRP A 47 -8.29 9.17 -18.81
N PHE A 48 -7.70 10.35 -18.99
CA PHE A 48 -8.01 11.58 -18.30
C PHE A 48 -8.83 12.48 -19.23
N PRO A 49 -10.16 12.58 -19.05
CA PRO A 49 -11.03 13.39 -19.92
C PRO A 49 -10.73 14.90 -19.86
N ARG A 50 -10.12 15.38 -18.77
CA ARG A 50 -9.75 16.79 -18.63
C ARG A 50 -8.32 17.04 -19.15
N PRO A 51 -8.07 18.22 -19.75
CA PRO A 51 -6.72 18.62 -20.14
C PRO A 51 -5.72 18.58 -18.98
N ALA A 52 -4.44 18.46 -19.33
CA ALA A 52 -3.31 18.50 -18.40
C ALA A 52 -3.39 19.68 -17.42
N GLY A 53 -3.20 19.40 -16.13
CA GLY A 53 -3.07 20.44 -15.11
C GLY A 53 -1.67 21.09 -15.14
N PHE A 54 -0.68 20.35 -15.63
CA PHE A 54 0.72 20.77 -15.71
C PHE A 54 1.38 20.34 -17.03
N ASP A 55 2.40 21.09 -17.46
CA ASP A 55 3.13 20.81 -18.68
C ASP A 55 3.80 19.42 -18.67
N GLY A 56 3.70 18.74 -19.82
CA GLY A 56 4.27 17.40 -20.03
C GLY A 56 3.34 16.24 -19.66
N GLN A 57 2.23 16.51 -18.96
CA GLN A 57 1.25 15.47 -18.63
C GLN A 57 0.48 15.01 -19.88
N ARG A 58 0.14 13.72 -19.90
CA ARG A 58 -0.65 13.11 -20.98
C ARG A 58 -2.09 12.85 -20.55
N ASN A 59 -3.01 12.80 -21.52
CA ASN A 59 -4.42 12.48 -21.29
C ASN A 59 -4.71 10.99 -21.42
N TYR A 60 -3.82 10.24 -22.06
CA TYR A 60 -3.97 8.82 -22.28
C TYR A 60 -2.69 8.14 -21.84
N ASN A 61 -2.85 7.03 -21.13
CA ASN A 61 -1.77 6.16 -20.75
C ASN A 61 -2.16 4.70 -21.08
N ALA A 62 -1.15 3.93 -21.47
CA ALA A 62 -1.23 2.50 -21.63
C ALA A 62 0.05 1.90 -21.05
N GLY A 63 -0.09 0.75 -20.41
CA GLY A 63 1.01 0.07 -19.76
C GLY A 63 0.82 -1.43 -19.76
N PHE A 64 1.87 -2.10 -19.34
CA PHE A 64 1.91 -3.53 -19.16
C PHE A 64 2.58 -3.84 -17.84
N VAL A 65 2.05 -4.83 -17.12
CA VAL A 65 2.61 -5.30 -15.85
C VAL A 65 2.81 -6.81 -15.93
N ALA A 66 3.97 -7.30 -15.51
CA ALA A 66 4.24 -8.71 -15.29
C ALA A 66 4.69 -8.91 -13.83
N GLU A 67 4.03 -9.84 -13.16
CA GLU A 67 4.32 -10.26 -11.79
C GLU A 67 4.28 -11.80 -11.74
N PRO A 68 5.29 -12.49 -12.30
CA PRO A 68 5.46 -13.93 -12.10
C PRO A 68 5.78 -14.24 -10.63
N GLN A 69 5.50 -15.46 -10.22
CA GLN A 69 5.85 -16.01 -8.91
C GLN A 69 6.48 -17.38 -9.12
N LEU A 70 7.68 -17.55 -8.57
CA LEU A 70 8.32 -18.84 -8.43
C LEU A 70 8.23 -19.27 -6.97
N TYR A 71 7.60 -20.41 -6.73
CA TYR A 71 7.57 -21.08 -5.44
C TYR A 71 8.39 -22.37 -5.51
N LEU A 72 9.28 -22.55 -4.54
CA LEU A 72 10.10 -23.75 -4.38
C LEU A 72 9.91 -24.28 -2.96
N SER A 73 9.70 -25.57 -2.78
CA SER A 73 9.61 -26.16 -1.44
C SER A 73 10.30 -27.51 -1.30
N ASP A 74 10.91 -27.70 -0.13
CA ASP A 74 11.15 -29.01 0.47
C ASP A 74 10.11 -29.14 1.60
N PRO A 75 9.02 -29.91 1.41
CA PRO A 75 7.86 -29.91 2.30
C PRO A 75 8.15 -30.14 3.78
N GLU A 76 9.28 -30.78 4.11
CA GLU A 76 9.67 -31.08 5.48
C GLU A 76 10.61 -30.05 6.10
N LYS A 77 11.06 -29.04 5.33
CA LYS A 77 12.16 -28.15 5.76
C LYS A 77 11.92 -26.67 5.52
N PHE A 78 11.57 -26.30 4.29
CA PHE A 78 11.54 -24.89 3.90
C PHE A 78 10.73 -24.64 2.63
N SER A 79 10.34 -23.39 2.44
CA SER A 79 9.93 -22.88 1.13
C SER A 79 10.65 -21.57 0.77
N VAL A 80 10.74 -21.30 -0.52
CA VAL A 80 11.30 -20.07 -1.08
C VAL A 80 10.28 -19.50 -2.05
N THR A 81 9.91 -18.24 -1.84
CA THR A 81 9.01 -17.50 -2.74
C THR A 81 9.78 -16.36 -3.37
N ILE A 82 9.70 -16.23 -4.70
CA ILE A 82 10.32 -15.14 -5.47
C ILE A 82 9.29 -14.55 -6.42
N VAL A 83 9.00 -13.25 -6.26
CA VAL A 83 8.01 -12.51 -7.05
C VAL A 83 8.70 -11.31 -7.72
N PRO A 84 9.33 -11.50 -8.90
CA PRO A 84 9.80 -10.38 -9.70
C PRO A 84 8.60 -9.58 -10.22
N PHE A 85 8.82 -8.29 -10.38
CA PHE A 85 7.82 -7.37 -10.91
C PHE A 85 8.42 -6.51 -12.00
N PHE A 86 7.66 -6.29 -13.06
CA PHE A 86 8.01 -5.35 -14.11
C PHE A 86 6.78 -4.57 -14.56
N ARG A 87 6.91 -3.24 -14.59
CA ARG A 87 5.96 -2.34 -15.23
C ARG A 87 6.63 -1.65 -16.41
N PHE A 88 5.92 -1.62 -17.52
CA PHE A 88 6.14 -0.68 -18.61
C PHE A 88 5.00 0.34 -18.66
N ASP A 89 5.34 1.60 -18.85
CA ASP A 89 4.39 2.70 -18.94
C ASP A 89 4.71 3.60 -20.15
N ALA A 90 3.72 3.80 -21.02
CA ALA A 90 3.91 4.54 -22.26
C ALA A 90 3.87 6.07 -22.06
N ALA A 91 3.29 6.56 -20.98
CA ALA A 91 3.12 7.99 -20.74
C ALA A 91 4.26 8.59 -19.93
N ASP A 92 4.71 7.91 -18.87
CA ASP A 92 5.75 8.40 -17.97
C ASP A 92 6.84 7.36 -17.71
N ARG A 93 8.07 7.71 -18.09
CA ARG A 93 9.22 6.82 -17.93
C ARG A 93 9.55 6.51 -16.47
N THR A 94 9.18 7.37 -15.52
CA THR A 94 9.40 7.08 -14.10
C THR A 94 8.46 6.01 -13.56
N LEU A 95 7.34 5.74 -14.25
CA LEU A 95 6.42 4.64 -13.94
C LEU A 95 6.95 3.31 -14.49
N THR A 96 7.83 3.33 -15.50
CA THR A 96 8.47 2.11 -16.00
C THR A 96 9.57 1.67 -15.04
N HIS A 97 9.41 0.52 -14.39
CA HIS A 97 10.37 0.03 -13.41
C HIS A 97 10.34 -1.50 -13.28
N ALA A 98 11.42 -2.04 -12.76
CA ALA A 98 11.49 -3.42 -12.29
C ALA A 98 11.62 -3.41 -10.77
N ASP A 99 11.05 -4.41 -10.11
CA ASP A 99 11.20 -4.61 -8.68
C ASP A 99 11.28 -6.10 -8.33
N LEU A 100 11.69 -6.38 -7.10
CA LEU A 100 11.51 -7.67 -6.46
C LEU A 100 10.49 -7.46 -5.34
N ARG A 101 9.22 -7.82 -5.60
CA ARG A 101 8.11 -7.58 -4.68
C ARG A 101 8.27 -8.42 -3.43
N GLU A 102 8.61 -9.68 -3.61
CA GLU A 102 8.84 -10.66 -2.55
C GLU A 102 10.01 -11.56 -2.96
N ALA A 103 10.86 -11.92 -2.00
CA ALA A 103 11.97 -12.84 -2.16
C ALA A 103 12.43 -13.29 -0.77
N TYR A 104 11.85 -14.36 -0.25
CA TYR A 104 12.11 -14.82 1.11
C TYR A 104 12.24 -16.34 1.20
N LEU A 105 13.04 -16.77 2.18
CA LEU A 105 13.05 -18.12 2.71
C LEU A 105 12.06 -18.19 3.87
N LEU A 106 11.20 -19.20 3.88
CA LEU A 106 10.28 -19.53 4.96
C LEU A 106 10.73 -20.84 5.61
N LEU A 107 10.85 -20.81 6.93
CA LEU A 107 11.05 -21.96 7.80
C LEU A 107 9.89 -22.01 8.78
N ASN A 108 9.38 -23.18 9.09
CA ASN A 108 8.30 -23.34 10.04
C ASN A 108 8.43 -24.65 10.81
N GLY A 109 7.74 -24.75 11.94
CA GLY A 109 7.70 -25.98 12.71
C GLY A 109 6.79 -25.90 13.94
N PRO A 110 6.60 -27.04 14.62
CA PRO A 110 5.83 -27.08 15.86
C PRO A 110 6.61 -26.46 17.02
N LEU A 111 5.87 -25.87 17.96
CA LEU A 111 6.34 -25.32 19.24
C LEU A 111 5.37 -25.74 20.37
N GLY A 112 5.45 -27.01 20.79
CA GLY A 112 4.46 -27.57 21.71
C GLY A 112 3.09 -27.71 21.04
N GLU A 113 2.08 -27.05 21.60
CA GLU A 113 0.73 -26.93 21.01
C GLU A 113 0.58 -25.71 20.09
N SER A 114 1.66 -24.94 19.90
CA SER A 114 1.74 -23.79 19.01
C SER A 114 2.60 -24.10 17.78
N GLU A 115 2.64 -23.18 16.84
CA GLU A 115 3.47 -23.23 15.64
C GLU A 115 4.35 -21.98 15.57
N TRP A 116 5.49 -22.10 14.90
CA TRP A 116 6.35 -20.97 14.58
C TRP A 116 6.61 -20.93 13.07
N GLU A 117 6.69 -19.72 12.53
CA GLU A 117 7.11 -19.44 11.16
C GLU A 117 8.15 -18.32 11.17
N VAL A 118 9.21 -18.46 10.38
CA VAL A 118 10.23 -17.44 10.18
C VAL A 118 10.39 -17.19 8.69
N ARG A 119 10.18 -15.94 8.27
CA ARG A 119 10.52 -15.44 6.93
C ARG A 119 11.76 -14.56 6.98
N LEU A 120 12.73 -14.86 6.10
CA LEU A 120 13.95 -14.09 5.94
C LEU A 120 14.10 -13.65 4.48
N GLY A 121 14.06 -12.34 4.23
CA GLY A 121 14.23 -11.80 2.88
C GLY A 121 13.42 -10.53 2.65
N ILE A 122 12.90 -10.36 1.43
CA ILE A 122 11.97 -9.28 1.10
C ILE A 122 10.54 -9.82 1.25
N ASP A 123 9.79 -9.28 2.21
CA ASP A 123 8.43 -9.72 2.51
C ASP A 123 7.44 -8.55 2.43
N ARG A 124 6.16 -8.86 2.22
CA ARG A 124 5.06 -7.88 2.15
C ARG A 124 3.94 -8.34 3.06
N VAL A 125 3.75 -7.60 4.16
CA VAL A 125 2.69 -7.85 5.12
C VAL A 125 1.62 -6.76 5.04
N PHE A 126 0.42 -7.10 5.47
CA PHE A 126 -0.73 -6.20 5.48
C PHE A 126 -1.42 -6.25 6.85
N TRP A 127 -1.65 -5.09 7.44
CA TRP A 127 -2.44 -4.95 8.65
C TRP A 127 -3.59 -3.98 8.40
N GLY A 128 -4.81 -4.35 8.79
CA GLY A 128 -5.95 -3.45 8.72
C GLY A 128 -7.24 -4.16 8.34
N VAL A 129 -8.34 -3.46 8.55
CA VAL A 129 -9.71 -3.92 8.33
C VAL A 129 -10.54 -2.90 7.54
N ALA A 130 -10.14 -1.62 7.55
CA ALA A 130 -10.85 -0.52 6.89
C ALA A 130 -10.82 -0.62 5.36
N GLU A 131 -11.88 -0.13 4.71
CA GLU A 131 -12.05 -0.11 3.26
C GLU A 131 -11.28 1.04 2.61
N THR A 132 -11.26 2.23 3.21
CA THR A 132 -10.69 3.42 2.55
C THR A 132 -9.20 3.61 2.80
N ARG A 133 -8.79 3.60 4.07
CA ARG A 133 -7.40 3.79 4.49
C ARG A 133 -7.08 2.87 5.66
N ASN A 134 -6.01 2.10 5.52
CA ASN A 134 -5.48 1.27 6.59
C ASN A 134 -4.43 2.08 7.38
N LEU A 135 -4.82 2.60 8.54
CA LEU A 135 -3.96 3.40 9.43
C LEU A 135 -2.87 2.56 10.07
N VAL A 136 -3.20 1.31 10.42
CA VAL A 136 -2.27 0.41 11.11
C VAL A 136 -1.22 -0.18 10.15
N ASP A 137 -1.47 -0.15 8.84
CA ASP A 137 -0.59 -0.67 7.78
C ASP A 137 0.69 0.16 7.56
N ILE A 138 1.69 -0.06 8.42
CA ILE A 138 2.91 0.76 8.50
C ILE A 138 4.21 0.00 8.20
N VAL A 139 4.20 -1.33 8.16
CA VAL A 139 5.42 -2.13 7.98
C VAL A 139 6.01 -1.91 6.59
N ASN A 140 5.19 -2.03 5.55
CA ASN A 140 5.61 -1.91 4.15
C ASN A 140 5.45 -0.49 3.60
N GLN A 141 6.32 -0.12 2.66
CA GLN A 141 6.27 1.20 2.03
C GLN A 141 5.21 1.22 0.92
N THR A 142 4.40 2.28 0.86
CA THR A 142 3.46 2.47 -0.25
C THR A 142 4.19 2.68 -1.58
N ASP A 143 3.69 2.00 -2.62
CA ASP A 143 4.06 2.18 -4.01
C ASP A 143 3.01 3.06 -4.71
N LEU A 144 3.15 4.38 -4.58
CA LEU A 144 2.13 5.34 -5.00
C LEU A 144 1.95 5.38 -6.53
N VAL A 145 2.96 4.94 -7.28
CA VAL A 145 2.88 4.93 -8.74
C VAL A 145 1.94 3.86 -9.29
N GLU A 146 1.70 2.79 -8.53
CA GLU A 146 0.83 1.70 -8.96
C GLU A 146 -0.66 2.08 -8.84
N ASN A 147 -1.05 2.66 -7.71
CA ASN A 147 -2.41 3.15 -7.53
C ASN A 147 -2.47 4.37 -6.59
N PRO A 148 -3.24 5.44 -6.95
CA PRO A 148 -3.41 6.61 -6.10
C PRO A 148 -4.11 6.35 -4.76
N ASN A 149 -4.75 5.20 -4.57
CA ASN A 149 -5.43 4.84 -3.32
C ASN A 149 -4.46 4.46 -2.17
N GLU A 150 -3.15 4.47 -2.40
CA GLU A 150 -2.10 4.17 -1.41
C GLU A 150 -2.06 2.71 -0.88
N LYS A 151 -2.88 1.80 -1.43
CA LYS A 151 -3.01 0.41 -0.96
C LYS A 151 -1.93 -0.53 -1.50
N VAL A 152 -1.32 -0.23 -2.64
CA VAL A 152 -0.25 -1.07 -3.20
C VAL A 152 1.05 -0.80 -2.44
N LYS A 153 1.73 -1.87 -2.00
CA LYS A 153 2.96 -1.78 -1.20
C LYS A 153 4.17 -2.41 -1.90
N LEU A 154 5.34 -1.88 -1.56
CA LEU A 154 6.66 -2.46 -1.81
C LEU A 154 6.98 -3.49 -0.72
N GLY A 155 7.57 -4.62 -1.08
CA GLY A 155 8.15 -5.54 -0.09
C GLY A 155 9.35 -4.91 0.61
N GLN A 156 9.60 -5.27 1.87
CA GLN A 156 10.70 -4.74 2.68
C GLN A 156 11.69 -5.84 3.05
N PRO A 157 13.01 -5.57 3.03
CA PRO A 157 14.00 -6.48 3.60
C PRO A 157 13.80 -6.60 5.12
N MET A 158 13.41 -7.78 5.58
CA MET A 158 13.11 -8.04 6.98
C MET A 158 13.38 -9.48 7.40
N ALA A 159 13.52 -9.66 8.71
CA ALA A 159 13.26 -10.91 9.39
C ALA A 159 11.89 -10.80 10.08
N HIS A 160 11.01 -11.77 9.82
CA HIS A 160 9.65 -11.81 10.31
C HIS A 160 9.44 -13.15 11.02
N LEU A 161 9.16 -13.11 12.32
CA LEU A 161 8.80 -14.27 13.14
C LEU A 161 7.31 -14.21 13.46
N THR A 162 6.61 -15.31 13.21
CA THR A 162 5.22 -15.52 13.61
C THR A 162 5.16 -16.67 14.60
N LEU A 163 4.44 -16.48 15.71
CA LEU A 163 4.08 -17.51 16.67
C LEU A 163 2.56 -17.60 16.73
N SER A 164 1.99 -18.78 16.54
CA SER A 164 0.54 -18.98 16.47
C SER A 164 0.08 -20.16 17.31
N GLY A 165 -1.08 -20.04 17.94
CA GLY A 165 -1.74 -21.13 18.66
C GLY A 165 -3.13 -20.70 19.14
N ASP A 166 -3.74 -21.49 20.02
CA ASP A 166 -5.08 -21.21 20.57
C ASP A 166 -5.16 -19.86 21.32
N TRP A 167 -4.02 -19.31 21.75
CA TRP A 167 -3.90 -18.01 22.40
C TRP A 167 -3.83 -16.83 21.41
N GLY A 168 -3.82 -17.08 20.09
CA GLY A 168 -3.75 -16.07 19.04
C GLY A 168 -2.45 -16.12 18.24
N VAL A 169 -2.12 -15.00 17.59
CA VAL A 169 -0.95 -14.85 16.72
C VAL A 169 -0.12 -13.67 17.21
N ALA A 170 1.17 -13.90 17.48
CA ALA A 170 2.16 -12.86 17.72
C ALA A 170 3.18 -12.80 16.59
N GLU A 171 3.40 -11.61 16.04
CA GLU A 171 4.33 -11.36 14.96
C GLU A 171 5.40 -10.36 15.42
N PHE A 172 6.66 -10.60 15.04
CA PHE A 172 7.81 -9.76 15.36
C PHE A 172 8.65 -9.50 14.12
N PHE A 173 9.05 -8.25 13.92
CA PHE A 173 9.70 -7.78 12.71
C PHE A 173 10.98 -7.04 13.04
N VAL A 174 12.04 -7.38 12.32
CA VAL A 174 13.28 -6.58 12.23
C VAL A 174 13.47 -6.22 10.78
N ILE A 175 13.37 -4.94 10.46
CA ILE A 175 13.44 -4.42 9.09
C ILE A 175 14.80 -3.78 8.92
N SER A 176 15.59 -4.30 7.98
CA SER A 176 17.01 -3.95 7.84
C SER A 176 17.30 -2.85 6.83
N PHE A 177 16.30 -2.48 6.03
CA PHE A 177 16.45 -1.46 5.00
C PHE A 177 15.13 -0.74 4.72
N HIS A 178 15.18 0.60 4.65
CA HIS A 178 14.06 1.44 4.30
C HIS A 178 14.01 1.69 2.79
N ARG A 179 12.92 1.25 2.14
CA ARG A 179 12.65 1.58 0.74
C ARG A 179 11.90 2.91 0.60
N LEU A 180 12.31 3.73 -0.37
CA LEU A 180 11.66 5.00 -0.69
C LEU A 180 10.24 4.79 -1.25
N ARG A 181 9.31 5.67 -0.89
CA ARG A 181 8.02 5.84 -1.58
C ARG A 181 8.27 6.22 -3.03
N THR A 182 7.59 5.57 -3.96
CA THR A 182 7.60 5.96 -5.37
C THR A 182 6.68 7.16 -5.60
N PHE A 183 6.97 8.02 -6.58
CA PHE A 183 6.13 9.17 -6.91
C PHE A 183 6.02 9.31 -8.43
N PRO A 184 4.87 9.80 -8.97
CA PRO A 184 4.76 10.08 -10.39
C PRO A 184 5.74 11.16 -10.83
N GLY A 185 6.32 10.98 -12.02
CA GLY A 185 7.30 11.90 -12.60
C GLY A 185 6.65 13.07 -13.32
N ARG A 186 7.43 13.76 -14.16
CA ARG A 186 6.98 14.98 -14.85
C ARG A 186 5.78 14.73 -15.77
N ALA A 187 5.77 13.62 -16.49
CA ALA A 187 4.71 13.27 -17.42
C ALA A 187 3.50 12.60 -16.75
N GLY A 188 3.66 12.15 -15.50
CA GLY A 188 2.62 11.53 -14.70
C GLY A 188 1.52 12.50 -14.29
N ARG A 189 0.30 11.95 -14.23
CA ARG A 189 -0.89 12.57 -13.61
C ARG A 189 -0.94 12.23 -12.12
N LEU A 190 -1.89 12.81 -11.38
CA LEU A 190 -2.13 12.53 -9.97
C LEU A 190 -0.93 12.89 -9.08
N ARG A 191 -0.33 14.06 -9.35
CA ARG A 191 0.86 14.54 -8.65
C ARG A 191 0.74 16.00 -8.22
N PRO A 192 1.55 16.45 -7.23
CA PRO A 192 1.69 17.87 -6.95
C PRO A 192 2.29 18.63 -8.14
N ARG A 193 2.16 19.96 -8.09
CA ARG A 193 2.70 20.87 -9.12
C ARG A 193 4.23 20.73 -9.24
N LEU A 194 4.91 20.78 -8.10
CA LEU A 194 6.36 20.59 -8.04
C LEU A 194 6.67 19.11 -8.13
N ILE A 195 7.70 18.76 -8.90
CA ILE A 195 8.16 17.39 -9.03
C ILE A 195 8.80 16.95 -7.72
N ILE A 196 8.51 15.70 -7.33
CA ILE A 196 9.17 15.06 -6.19
C ILE A 196 10.38 14.31 -6.72
N ASP A 197 11.56 14.65 -6.21
CA ASP A 197 12.84 14.05 -6.57
C ASP A 197 13.33 13.16 -5.43
N ASN A 198 13.27 11.84 -5.66
CA ASN A 198 13.69 10.83 -4.70
C ASN A 198 15.21 10.73 -4.56
N ASP A 199 16.00 11.21 -5.53
CA ASP A 199 17.47 11.17 -5.44
C ASP A 199 18.01 12.15 -4.38
N LEU A 200 17.16 13.09 -3.96
CA LEU A 200 17.43 14.09 -2.92
C LEU A 200 16.80 13.72 -1.57
N ALA A 201 16.32 12.47 -1.43
CA ALA A 201 15.73 11.97 -0.20
C ALA A 201 16.71 12.10 0.97
N THR A 202 16.21 12.48 2.14
CA THR A 202 17.01 12.51 3.37
C THR A 202 16.29 11.79 4.49
N TYR A 203 17.07 11.39 5.49
CA TYR A 203 16.59 10.68 6.68
C TYR A 203 16.88 11.50 7.93
N GLU A 204 16.02 11.35 8.94
CA GLU A 204 16.29 11.86 10.28
C GLU A 204 17.36 11.04 11.00
N SER A 205 17.37 9.72 10.80
CA SER A 205 18.41 8.85 11.35
C SER A 205 19.73 9.03 10.60
N ALA A 206 20.83 9.08 11.34
CA ALA A 206 22.18 9.10 10.77
C ALA A 206 22.53 7.80 10.02
N ALA A 207 21.85 6.69 10.34
CA ALA A 207 21.99 5.43 9.60
C ALA A 207 21.32 5.44 8.22
N GLY A 208 20.59 6.51 7.88
CA GLY A 208 19.98 6.66 6.57
C GLY A 208 18.92 5.60 6.28
N ASP A 209 19.00 5.03 5.08
CA ASP A 209 18.17 3.92 4.60
C ASP A 209 18.51 2.56 5.24
N TRP A 210 19.60 2.46 5.99
CA TRP A 210 20.01 1.25 6.73
C TRP A 210 19.64 1.29 8.22
N HIS A 211 18.82 2.24 8.64
CA HIS A 211 18.28 2.24 9.99
C HIS A 211 17.49 0.95 10.25
N LEU A 212 17.71 0.32 11.40
CA LEU A 212 16.95 -0.85 11.82
C LEU A 212 15.61 -0.39 12.40
N ASP A 213 14.52 -0.78 11.74
CA ASP A 213 13.17 -0.54 12.24
C ASP A 213 12.61 -1.82 12.86
N PHE A 214 11.76 -1.66 13.87
CA PHE A 214 11.13 -2.77 14.59
C PHE A 214 9.62 -2.67 14.52
N ALA A 215 8.95 -3.81 14.43
CA ALA A 215 7.51 -3.88 14.60
C ALA A 215 7.12 -5.12 15.37
N ALA A 216 5.98 -5.08 16.04
CA ALA A 216 5.35 -6.24 16.62
C ALA A 216 3.84 -6.11 16.54
N ARG A 217 3.16 -7.25 16.43
CA ARG A 217 1.70 -7.33 16.40
C ARG A 217 1.23 -8.53 17.20
N TYR A 218 0.14 -8.37 17.92
CA TYR A 218 -0.63 -9.46 18.49
C TYR A 218 -2.06 -9.40 17.95
N SER A 219 -2.60 -10.52 17.54
CA SER A 219 -4.00 -10.62 17.09
C SER A 219 -4.68 -11.88 17.62
N HIS A 220 -5.98 -11.78 17.84
CA HIS A 220 -6.80 -12.87 18.34
C HIS A 220 -8.28 -12.69 17.95
N THR A 221 -8.97 -13.82 17.74
CA THR A 221 -10.39 -13.87 17.43
C THR A 221 -11.18 -14.40 18.64
N PHE A 222 -12.03 -13.55 19.22
CA PHE A 222 -12.92 -13.86 20.33
C PHE A 222 -14.36 -14.00 19.83
N GLY A 223 -14.72 -15.20 19.34
CA GLY A 223 -16.04 -15.43 18.75
C GLY A 223 -16.27 -14.54 17.51
N PRO A 224 -17.24 -13.62 17.50
CA PRO A 224 -17.48 -12.71 16.37
C PRO A 224 -16.51 -11.51 16.28
N LEU A 225 -15.61 -11.35 17.27
CA LEU A 225 -14.75 -10.17 17.41
C LEU A 225 -13.29 -10.53 17.11
N ASP A 226 -12.72 -9.94 16.06
CA ASP A 226 -11.29 -9.95 15.78
C ASP A 226 -10.65 -8.69 16.35
N ILE A 227 -9.52 -8.82 17.07
CA ILE A 227 -8.74 -7.69 17.58
C ILE A 227 -7.27 -7.86 17.20
N GLY A 228 -6.64 -6.76 16.78
CA GLY A 228 -5.20 -6.61 16.61
C GLY A 228 -4.66 -5.44 17.40
N LEU A 229 -3.50 -5.63 18.03
CA LEU A 229 -2.69 -4.58 18.66
C LEU A 229 -1.31 -4.58 18.01
N SER A 230 -0.79 -3.41 17.65
CA SER A 230 0.52 -3.31 17.00
C SER A 230 1.37 -2.18 17.55
N ILE A 231 2.68 -2.34 17.42
CA ILE A 231 3.67 -1.30 17.63
C ILE A 231 4.65 -1.28 16.46
N PHE A 232 5.03 -0.09 16.03
CA PHE A 232 6.10 0.15 15.06
C PHE A 232 7.02 1.24 15.61
N ASP A 233 8.33 1.00 15.56
CA ASP A 233 9.36 1.97 15.92
C ASP A 233 10.41 1.99 14.81
N GLY A 234 10.49 3.12 14.10
CA GLY A 234 11.42 3.25 13.00
C GLY A 234 11.06 4.35 12.01
N THR A 235 11.51 4.16 10.77
CA THR A 235 11.43 5.15 9.71
C THR A 235 10.02 5.22 9.12
N SER A 236 9.41 6.40 9.17
CA SER A 236 8.04 6.67 8.70
C SER A 236 7.84 6.27 7.24
N ARG A 237 6.73 5.58 6.92
CA ARG A 237 6.34 5.32 5.52
C ARG A 237 5.66 6.50 4.84
N GLU A 238 5.45 7.59 5.56
CA GLU A 238 4.87 8.85 5.10
C GLU A 238 5.93 9.96 5.22
N PRO A 239 6.69 10.28 4.15
CA PRO A 239 7.69 11.32 4.22
C PRO A 239 7.07 12.71 4.23
N VAL A 240 7.73 13.66 4.89
CA VAL A 240 7.43 15.08 4.72
C VAL A 240 8.21 15.65 3.54
N MET A 241 7.63 16.63 2.85
CA MET A 241 8.24 17.20 1.66
C MET A 241 9.07 18.45 2.01
N ARG A 242 10.33 18.47 1.58
CA ARG A 242 11.22 19.64 1.65
C ARG A 242 11.30 20.32 0.30
N PHE A 243 11.29 21.65 0.28
CA PHE A 243 11.57 22.42 -0.92
C PHE A 243 13.08 22.48 -1.13
N VAL A 244 13.56 22.07 -2.31
CA VAL A 244 14.98 22.07 -2.66
C VAL A 244 15.19 22.86 -3.97
N PRO A 245 15.90 24.01 -3.93
CA PRO A 245 16.25 24.74 -5.14
C PRO A 245 17.41 24.03 -5.87
N LEU A 246 17.18 23.61 -7.12
CA LEU A 246 18.23 23.07 -8.00
C LEU A 246 18.92 24.16 -8.81
N SER A 247 18.20 25.27 -9.05
CA SER A 247 18.70 26.49 -9.67
C SER A 247 17.77 27.66 -9.29
N PRO A 248 18.10 28.92 -9.62
CA PRO A 248 17.24 30.08 -9.30
C PRO A 248 15.80 29.99 -9.82
N THR A 249 15.55 29.21 -10.88
CA THR A 249 14.21 29.04 -11.49
C THR A 249 13.66 27.63 -11.39
N ASN A 250 14.40 26.68 -10.79
CA ASN A 250 14.00 25.29 -10.67
C ASN A 250 13.92 24.88 -9.20
N LEU A 251 12.69 24.65 -8.72
CA LEU A 251 12.37 24.23 -7.37
C LEU A 251 11.72 22.85 -7.43
N VAL A 252 12.23 21.91 -6.65
CA VAL A 252 11.65 20.56 -6.52
C VAL A 252 11.25 20.28 -5.08
N LEU A 253 10.45 19.24 -4.88
CA LEU A 253 10.21 18.64 -3.58
C LEU A 253 11.16 17.46 -3.39
N ALA A 254 11.72 17.29 -2.20
CA ALA A 254 12.51 16.13 -1.84
C ALA A 254 11.93 15.51 -0.56
N PRO A 255 11.72 14.18 -0.51
CA PRO A 255 11.17 13.55 0.67
C PRO A 255 12.18 13.58 1.83
N HIS A 256 11.65 13.72 3.04
CA HIS A 256 12.39 13.58 4.28
C HIS A 256 11.69 12.58 5.17
N TYR A 257 12.40 11.49 5.49
CA TYR A 257 11.89 10.37 6.27
C TYR A 257 12.23 10.57 7.74
N GLN A 258 11.19 10.61 8.56
CA GLN A 258 11.28 10.87 9.99
C GLN A 258 11.32 9.58 10.80
N GLN A 259 11.88 9.64 11.99
CA GLN A 259 11.73 8.56 12.97
C GLN A 259 10.41 8.74 13.72
N ILE A 260 9.62 7.67 13.78
CA ILE A 260 8.31 7.62 14.42
C ILE A 260 8.19 6.41 15.32
N ARG A 261 7.32 6.54 16.32
CA ARG A 261 6.77 5.40 17.05
C ARG A 261 5.26 5.41 16.90
N GLN A 262 4.69 4.30 16.47
CA GLN A 262 3.24 4.14 16.26
C GLN A 262 2.73 2.98 17.10
N PHE A 263 1.65 3.23 17.83
CA PHE A 263 0.83 2.19 18.45
C PHE A 263 -0.45 2.08 17.64
N GLY A 264 -0.87 0.87 17.32
CA GLY A 264 -2.04 0.58 16.50
C GLY A 264 -3.02 -0.34 17.22
N LEU A 265 -4.29 -0.14 16.92
CA LEU A 265 -5.39 -1.04 17.24
C LEU A 265 -6.25 -1.19 16.00
N ASP A 266 -6.64 -2.41 15.69
CA ASP A 266 -7.70 -2.70 14.74
C ASP A 266 -8.66 -3.71 15.34
N ALA A 267 -9.95 -3.55 15.03
CA ALA A 267 -10.98 -4.44 15.49
C ALA A 267 -12.05 -4.61 14.42
N GLN A 268 -12.55 -5.84 14.29
CA GLN A 268 -13.64 -6.18 13.39
C GLN A 268 -14.67 -7.02 14.15
N LEU A 269 -15.93 -6.66 14.04
CA LEU A 269 -17.04 -7.36 14.68
C LEU A 269 -18.04 -7.80 13.61
N THR A 270 -18.20 -9.11 13.46
CA THR A 270 -19.12 -9.73 12.49
C THR A 270 -20.35 -10.26 13.21
N ILE A 271 -21.50 -9.59 13.06
CA ILE A 271 -22.76 -9.99 13.68
C ILE A 271 -23.86 -9.98 12.64
N GLU A 272 -24.40 -11.17 12.33
CA GLU A 272 -25.42 -11.34 11.30
C GLU A 272 -24.94 -10.73 9.96
N SER A 273 -25.69 -9.78 9.41
CA SER A 273 -25.37 -9.04 8.19
C SER A 273 -24.47 -7.82 8.41
N TRP A 274 -24.09 -7.52 9.66
CA TRP A 274 -23.22 -6.39 9.99
C TRP A 274 -21.76 -6.80 10.09
N LEU A 275 -20.91 -5.98 9.47
CA LEU A 275 -19.46 -6.02 9.62
C LEU A 275 -18.98 -4.66 10.11
N LEU A 276 -18.77 -4.51 11.41
CA LEU A 276 -18.30 -3.27 12.02
C LEU A 276 -16.78 -3.26 12.15
N LYS A 277 -16.16 -2.13 11.89
CA LYS A 277 -14.71 -1.99 11.74
C LYS A 277 -14.20 -0.75 12.46
N LEU A 278 -13.06 -0.90 13.10
CA LEU A 278 -12.31 0.16 13.76
C LEU A 278 -10.83 -0.02 13.46
N GLU A 279 -10.17 1.06 13.07
CA GLU A 279 -8.72 1.20 13.14
C GLU A 279 -8.37 2.47 13.91
N ALA A 280 -7.33 2.41 14.75
CA ALA A 280 -6.88 3.51 15.56
C ALA A 280 -5.35 3.49 15.64
N ILE A 281 -4.73 4.68 15.60
CA ILE A 281 -3.29 4.82 15.87
C ILE A 281 -3.02 5.98 16.82
N TYR A 282 -1.95 5.85 17.58
CA TYR A 282 -1.25 6.96 18.24
C TYR A 282 0.18 7.00 17.71
N ARG A 283 0.59 8.12 17.12
CA ARG A 283 1.89 8.27 16.47
C ARG A 283 2.68 9.42 17.07
N GLN A 284 3.95 9.13 17.39
CA GLN A 284 4.93 10.05 17.93
C GLN A 284 5.99 10.39 16.89
N GLY A 285 6.63 11.56 17.03
CA GLY A 285 7.80 11.94 16.21
C GLY A 285 7.48 12.45 14.80
N ALA A 286 6.21 12.49 14.40
CA ALA A 286 5.76 12.98 13.10
C ALA A 286 5.67 14.51 13.07
N ARG A 287 6.03 15.12 11.93
CA ARG A 287 5.85 16.56 11.70
C ARG A 287 4.49 16.86 11.09
N ASN A 288 3.94 18.00 11.46
CA ASN A 288 2.70 18.51 10.92
C ASN A 288 2.95 19.49 9.76
N ASN A 289 1.96 19.62 8.86
CA ASN A 289 1.93 20.71 7.90
C ASN A 289 1.79 22.06 8.62
N VAL A 290 2.25 23.12 7.96
CA VAL A 290 2.29 24.48 8.51
C VAL A 290 0.87 24.95 8.86
N ARG A 291 0.64 25.31 10.12
CA ARG A 291 -0.67 25.81 10.61
C ARG A 291 -1.04 27.16 10.02
N ASN A 292 -0.05 28.02 9.81
CA ASN A 292 -0.20 29.36 9.25
C ASN A 292 0.94 29.62 8.26
N PRO A 293 0.68 29.77 6.95
CA PRO A 293 1.71 30.03 5.94
C PRO A 293 2.52 31.32 6.17
N VAL A 294 2.02 32.22 7.04
CA VAL A 294 2.62 33.52 7.37
C VAL A 294 3.45 33.45 8.66
N ASP A 295 3.21 32.48 9.54
CA ASP A 295 3.97 32.30 10.77
C ASP A 295 5.04 31.22 10.57
N LEU A 296 6.27 31.68 10.29
CA LEU A 296 7.42 30.81 10.03
C LEU A 296 7.90 30.03 11.28
N THR A 297 7.36 30.33 12.48
CA THR A 297 7.74 29.63 13.73
C THR A 297 7.00 28.31 13.94
N ASP A 298 6.00 28.00 13.11
CA ASP A 298 5.14 26.81 13.20
C ASP A 298 5.35 25.81 12.04
N ILE A 299 6.44 25.95 11.29
CA ILE A 299 6.76 25.06 10.16
C ILE A 299 7.35 23.75 10.70
N GLY A 300 6.58 22.67 10.58
CA GLY A 300 7.11 21.32 10.76
C GLY A 300 7.57 21.04 12.19
N LYS A 301 6.80 21.45 13.20
CA LYS A 301 6.99 20.95 14.57
C LYS A 301 6.57 19.49 14.65
N LYS A 302 7.32 18.72 15.44
CA LYS A 302 6.94 17.37 15.82
C LYS A 302 5.86 17.44 16.88
N GLU A 303 4.72 16.84 16.62
CA GLU A 303 3.63 16.74 17.56
C GLU A 303 3.03 15.35 17.47
N ASP A 304 2.82 14.74 18.64
CA ASP A 304 2.14 13.47 18.72
C ASP A 304 0.66 13.66 18.33
N TYR A 305 0.09 12.65 17.68
CA TYR A 305 -1.32 12.70 17.28
C TYR A 305 -1.95 11.31 17.32
N ALA A 306 -3.28 11.29 17.43
CA ALA A 306 -4.08 10.10 17.22
C ALA A 306 -4.88 10.23 15.92
N ALA A 307 -5.14 9.10 15.27
CA ALA A 307 -6.03 9.02 14.11
C ALA A 307 -6.90 7.76 14.22
N PHE A 308 -8.10 7.82 13.64
CA PHE A 308 -9.09 6.75 13.71
C PHE A 308 -9.82 6.60 12.38
N VAL A 309 -10.17 5.36 12.03
CA VAL A 309 -11.18 5.03 11.02
C VAL A 309 -12.21 4.17 11.71
N VAL A 310 -13.48 4.59 11.68
CA VAL A 310 -14.59 3.82 12.22
C VAL A 310 -15.67 3.70 11.17
N GLY A 311 -16.22 2.52 11.00
CA GLY A 311 -17.20 2.29 9.97
C GLY A 311 -17.74 0.87 9.97
N GLY A 312 -18.45 0.54 8.91
CA GLY A 312 -18.93 -0.81 8.71
C GLY A 312 -19.67 -1.00 7.42
N GLU A 313 -20.07 -2.24 7.22
CA GLU A 313 -20.82 -2.73 6.09
C GLU A 313 -22.09 -3.42 6.59
N TYR A 314 -23.21 -3.19 5.91
CA TYR A 314 -24.42 -4.00 6.07
C TYR A 314 -24.76 -4.66 4.75
N THR A 315 -24.88 -5.99 4.76
CA THR A 315 -25.12 -6.78 3.56
C THR A 315 -26.54 -7.32 3.51
N PHE A 316 -27.29 -6.89 2.49
CA PHE A 316 -28.54 -7.51 2.09
C PHE A 316 -28.23 -8.74 1.24
N SER A 317 -28.33 -9.92 1.83
CA SER A 317 -28.05 -11.16 1.11
C SER A 317 -29.22 -11.61 0.24
N GLY A 318 -28.91 -12.14 -0.94
CA GLY A 318 -29.88 -12.74 -1.85
C GLY A 318 -30.98 -11.78 -2.34
N ILE A 319 -30.59 -10.57 -2.73
CA ILE A 319 -31.54 -9.56 -3.24
C ILE A 319 -32.27 -10.08 -4.48
N PHE A 320 -33.55 -9.73 -4.59
CA PHE A 320 -34.42 -10.17 -5.69
C PHE A 320 -34.50 -11.69 -5.88
N GLU A 321 -34.40 -12.47 -4.78
CA GLU A 321 -34.43 -13.94 -4.82
C GLU A 321 -33.30 -14.54 -5.70
N SER A 322 -32.15 -13.88 -5.73
CA SER A 322 -30.96 -14.32 -6.47
C SER A 322 -29.80 -14.69 -5.54
N GLU A 323 -28.66 -15.06 -6.10
CA GLU A 323 -27.41 -15.22 -5.33
C GLU A 323 -26.72 -13.89 -5.05
N ALA A 324 -27.20 -12.79 -5.65
CA ALA A 324 -26.55 -11.49 -5.54
C ALA A 324 -26.76 -10.85 -4.16
N ASP A 325 -25.70 -10.21 -3.67
CA ASP A 325 -25.70 -9.46 -2.42
C ASP A 325 -25.51 -7.97 -2.69
N LEU A 326 -26.22 -7.14 -1.94
CA LEU A 326 -26.05 -5.69 -1.94
C LEU A 326 -25.54 -5.22 -0.58
N SER A 327 -24.37 -4.62 -0.57
CA SER A 327 -23.77 -4.08 0.64
C SER A 327 -23.80 -2.57 0.66
N LEU A 328 -24.14 -1.99 1.82
CA LEU A 328 -24.00 -0.57 2.11
C LEU A 328 -22.77 -0.37 2.99
N LEU A 329 -21.88 0.54 2.59
CA LEU A 329 -20.63 0.82 3.29
C LEU A 329 -20.63 2.25 3.80
N ALA A 330 -20.14 2.45 5.02
CA ALA A 330 -19.89 3.79 5.56
C ALA A 330 -18.64 3.78 6.44
N GLU A 331 -17.74 4.73 6.23
CA GLU A 331 -16.56 4.93 7.09
C GLU A 331 -16.33 6.41 7.37
N TRP A 332 -15.93 6.73 8.59
CA TRP A 332 -15.49 8.06 8.98
C TRP A 332 -14.01 8.01 9.38
N LEU A 333 -13.21 8.82 8.71
CA LEU A 333 -11.77 8.93 8.91
C LEU A 333 -11.47 10.23 9.64
N ILE A 334 -10.67 10.16 10.70
CA ILE A 334 -10.27 11.33 11.49
C ILE A 334 -8.77 11.26 11.76
N ASP A 335 -8.06 12.33 11.41
CA ASP A 335 -6.70 12.59 11.86
C ASP A 335 -6.72 13.76 12.85
N GLY A 336 -6.18 13.57 14.06
CA GLY A 336 -6.15 14.60 15.10
C GLY A 336 -5.40 15.87 14.70
N ARG A 337 -4.58 15.83 13.64
CA ARG A 337 -3.91 16.99 13.06
C ARG A 337 -4.85 17.85 12.21
N ARG A 338 -5.97 17.30 11.75
CA ARG A 338 -7.00 17.96 10.92
C ARG A 338 -6.36 18.61 9.69
N ARG A 339 -6.61 19.90 9.46
CA ARG A 339 -6.01 20.71 8.38
C ARG A 339 -4.47 20.77 8.38
N ARG A 340 -3.80 20.32 9.44
CA ARG A 340 -2.34 20.20 9.51
C ARG A 340 -1.83 18.80 9.16
N SER A 341 -2.71 17.88 8.76
CA SER A 341 -2.30 16.57 8.26
C SER A 341 -1.42 16.71 7.02
N THR A 342 -0.46 15.80 6.89
CA THR A 342 0.42 15.67 5.72
C THR A 342 -0.14 14.75 4.65
N ASN A 343 -1.28 14.11 4.90
CA ASN A 343 -1.98 13.23 3.97
C ASN A 343 -3.35 13.82 3.59
N GLN A 344 -4.04 13.15 2.66
CA GLN A 344 -5.35 13.57 2.14
C GLN A 344 -6.55 13.09 2.97
N TYR A 345 -6.33 12.31 4.05
CA TYR A 345 -7.39 11.67 4.83
C TYR A 345 -7.34 12.19 6.27
N GLN A 346 -8.11 13.24 6.56
CA GLN A 346 -8.02 13.98 7.82
C GLN A 346 -9.35 14.15 8.56
N ASN A 347 -10.46 14.26 7.83
CA ASN A 347 -11.81 14.37 8.36
C ASN A 347 -12.77 14.08 7.20
N ASP A 348 -12.84 12.81 6.85
CA ASP A 348 -13.42 12.38 5.58
C ASP A 348 -14.53 11.38 5.86
N LEU A 349 -15.66 11.56 5.20
CA LEU A 349 -16.78 10.61 5.22
C LEU A 349 -16.81 9.86 3.90
N PHE A 350 -16.70 8.54 4.00
CA PHE A 350 -16.91 7.63 2.90
C PHE A 350 -18.29 6.99 2.99
N LEU A 351 -19.00 6.96 1.87
CA LEU A 351 -20.24 6.22 1.69
C LEU A 351 -20.13 5.41 0.40
N GLY A 352 -20.50 4.13 0.47
CA GLY A 352 -20.38 3.21 -0.65
C GLY A 352 -21.56 2.26 -0.76
N VAL A 353 -21.73 1.74 -1.97
CA VAL A 353 -22.63 0.63 -2.29
C VAL A 353 -21.83 -0.38 -3.10
N ARG A 354 -21.90 -1.65 -2.72
CA ARG A 354 -21.30 -2.76 -3.45
C ARG A 354 -22.39 -3.74 -3.85
N LEU A 355 -22.43 -4.10 -5.12
CA LEU A 355 -23.25 -5.18 -5.64
C LEU A 355 -22.32 -6.33 -6.03
N SER A 356 -22.43 -7.44 -5.32
CA SER A 356 -21.72 -8.68 -5.63
C SER A 356 -22.74 -9.63 -6.27
N LEU A 357 -22.54 -10.03 -7.52
CA LEU A 357 -23.47 -10.94 -8.18
C LEU A 357 -23.33 -12.39 -7.68
N ASN A 358 -22.20 -12.69 -7.03
CA ASN A 358 -21.83 -14.02 -6.54
C ASN A 358 -21.95 -15.14 -7.58
N ASP A 359 -21.92 -14.77 -8.87
CA ASP A 359 -21.90 -15.73 -9.96
C ASP A 359 -20.52 -16.42 -10.06
N VAL A 360 -20.43 -17.50 -10.83
CA VAL A 360 -19.17 -18.25 -11.02
C VAL A 360 -18.04 -17.32 -11.49
N GLN A 361 -18.33 -16.32 -12.31
CA GLN A 361 -17.33 -15.35 -12.78
C GLN A 361 -17.00 -14.24 -11.78
N GLY A 362 -17.72 -14.16 -10.66
CA GLY A 362 -17.45 -13.26 -9.54
C GLY A 362 -17.57 -11.79 -9.91
N ALA A 363 -18.61 -11.40 -10.66
CA ALA A 363 -18.80 -9.99 -10.97
C ALA A 363 -19.16 -9.18 -9.71
N ALA A 364 -18.42 -8.11 -9.51
CA ALA A 364 -18.66 -7.15 -8.44
C ALA A 364 -18.60 -5.72 -8.99
N PHE A 365 -19.47 -4.86 -8.46
CA PHE A 365 -19.52 -3.43 -8.76
C PHE A 365 -19.52 -2.65 -7.46
N THR A 366 -18.62 -1.68 -7.31
CA THR A 366 -18.58 -0.78 -6.15
C THR A 366 -18.68 0.66 -6.62
N LEU A 367 -19.62 1.40 -6.05
CA LEU A 367 -19.75 2.85 -6.20
C LEU A 367 -19.52 3.49 -4.84
N GLY A 368 -18.57 4.42 -4.75
CA GLY A 368 -18.22 5.11 -3.51
C GLY A 368 -18.11 6.62 -3.69
N THR A 369 -18.36 7.37 -2.62
CA THR A 369 -18.02 8.80 -2.54
C THR A 369 -17.23 9.05 -1.28
N LEU A 370 -16.15 9.82 -1.40
CA LEU A 370 -15.37 10.31 -0.28
C LEU A 370 -15.56 11.83 -0.22
N THR A 371 -15.95 12.35 0.94
CA THR A 371 -16.16 13.78 1.16
C THR A 371 -15.31 14.26 2.33
N ASP A 372 -14.38 15.16 2.04
CA ASP A 372 -13.63 15.91 3.03
C ASP A 372 -14.57 16.94 3.69
N LEU A 373 -14.83 16.78 4.97
CA LEU A 373 -15.75 17.61 5.74
C LEU A 373 -15.14 18.96 6.17
N ASP A 374 -13.81 19.12 6.13
CA ASP A 374 -13.12 20.35 6.54
C ASP A 374 -12.84 21.28 5.35
N PHE A 375 -12.65 20.74 4.13
CA PHE A 375 -12.33 21.45 2.90
C PHE A 375 -13.41 21.36 1.81
N GLY A 376 -14.36 20.42 1.93
CA GLY A 376 -15.44 20.21 0.96
C GLY A 376 -15.02 19.49 -0.31
N THR A 377 -13.78 18.97 -0.38
CA THR A 377 -13.32 18.13 -1.49
C THR A 377 -14.18 16.87 -1.56
N ARG A 378 -14.67 16.52 -2.74
CA ARG A 378 -15.54 15.37 -2.96
C ARG A 378 -15.12 14.60 -4.20
N THR A 379 -14.89 13.31 -4.00
CA THR A 379 -14.58 12.36 -5.07
C THR A 379 -15.69 11.31 -5.20
N LEU A 380 -15.82 10.77 -6.41
CA LEU A 380 -16.63 9.60 -6.72
C LEU A 380 -15.71 8.52 -7.26
N SER A 381 -15.78 7.33 -6.69
CA SER A 381 -15.09 6.14 -7.19
C SER A 381 -16.09 5.13 -7.73
N LEU A 382 -15.72 4.50 -8.83
CA LEU A 382 -16.43 3.38 -9.44
C LEU A 382 -15.40 2.28 -9.68
N GLU A 383 -15.70 1.07 -9.25
CA GLU A 383 -14.90 -0.12 -9.50
C GLU A 383 -15.79 -1.24 -10.02
N PHE A 384 -15.30 -1.95 -11.03
CA PHE A 384 -15.92 -3.16 -11.57
C PHE A 384 -14.86 -4.22 -11.75
N ASP A 385 -15.13 -5.44 -11.29
CA ASP A 385 -14.24 -6.57 -11.39
C ASP A 385 -15.02 -7.80 -11.86
N ARG A 386 -14.48 -8.56 -12.82
CA ARG A 386 -15.09 -9.82 -13.30
C ARG A 386 -14.06 -10.74 -13.95
N ARG A 387 -14.20 -12.05 -13.74
CA ARG A 387 -13.49 -13.07 -14.53
C ARG A 387 -14.19 -13.32 -15.87
N LEU A 388 -13.44 -13.28 -16.95
CA LEU A 388 -13.94 -13.62 -18.30
C LEU A 388 -13.79 -15.13 -18.56
N THR A 389 -12.72 -15.73 -18.03
CA THR A 389 -12.45 -17.17 -18.03
C THR A 389 -11.76 -17.53 -16.71
N ASP A 390 -11.34 -18.79 -16.53
CA ASP A 390 -10.58 -19.21 -15.35
C ASP A 390 -9.21 -18.51 -15.23
N SER A 391 -8.64 -18.08 -16.35
CA SER A 391 -7.31 -17.44 -16.42
C SER A 391 -7.35 -15.97 -16.82
N VAL A 392 -8.49 -15.43 -17.27
CA VAL A 392 -8.58 -14.03 -17.74
C VAL A 392 -9.57 -13.26 -16.88
N SER A 393 -9.14 -12.09 -16.38
CA SER A 393 -9.96 -11.17 -15.61
C SER A 393 -9.90 -9.75 -16.17
N VAL A 394 -10.98 -9.00 -15.97
CA VAL A 394 -11.06 -7.58 -16.29
C VAL A 394 -11.39 -6.79 -15.03
N LYS A 395 -10.72 -5.65 -14.88
CA LYS A 395 -11.04 -4.61 -13.90
C LYS A 395 -11.26 -3.29 -14.63
N ALA A 396 -12.27 -2.53 -14.23
CA ALA A 396 -12.43 -1.14 -14.62
C ALA A 396 -12.50 -0.27 -13.36
N GLU A 397 -11.86 0.90 -13.41
CA GLU A 397 -11.87 1.87 -12.32
C GLU A 397 -12.20 3.25 -12.87
N ALA A 398 -12.91 4.08 -12.11
CA ALA A 398 -12.99 5.50 -12.39
C ALA A 398 -12.93 6.30 -11.09
N ILE A 399 -12.12 7.36 -11.09
CA ILE A 399 -12.05 8.32 -9.99
C ILE A 399 -12.39 9.69 -10.56
N LEU A 400 -13.51 10.25 -10.11
CA LEU A 400 -14.01 11.54 -10.56
C LEU A 400 -13.89 12.58 -9.45
N MET A 401 -13.20 13.67 -9.77
CA MET A 401 -13.05 14.84 -8.89
C MET A 401 -14.28 15.74 -9.09
N LEU A 402 -15.34 15.51 -8.30
CA LEU A 402 -16.60 16.24 -8.40
C LEU A 402 -16.44 17.69 -7.95
N HIS A 403 -15.77 17.89 -6.81
CA HIS A 403 -15.39 19.18 -6.27
C HIS A 403 -14.03 19.05 -5.58
N VAL A 404 -13.16 20.05 -5.72
CA VAL A 404 -11.88 20.07 -4.98
C VAL A 404 -11.71 21.43 -4.33
N GLY A 405 -11.64 21.43 -3.00
CA GLY A 405 -11.54 22.65 -2.22
C GLY A 405 -10.23 23.39 -2.52
N LYS A 406 -10.29 24.70 -2.77
CA LYS A 406 -9.08 25.50 -3.09
C LYS A 406 -8.06 25.57 -1.94
N LYS A 407 -8.51 25.33 -0.72
CA LYS A 407 -7.69 25.35 0.50
C LYS A 407 -7.09 23.98 0.83
N ASP A 408 -7.53 22.93 0.14
CA ASP A 408 -7.02 21.58 0.27
C ASP A 408 -5.72 21.46 -0.52
N ALA A 409 -4.60 21.81 0.09
CA ALA A 409 -3.31 21.88 -0.61
C ALA A 409 -2.79 20.50 -1.08
N THR A 410 -3.22 19.41 -0.42
CA THR A 410 -2.81 18.04 -0.74
C THR A 410 -3.53 17.51 -1.98
N VAL A 411 -4.84 17.78 -2.12
CA VAL A 411 -5.66 17.27 -3.26
C VAL A 411 -5.84 18.29 -4.39
N TYR A 412 -5.83 19.60 -4.12
CA TYR A 412 -6.06 20.62 -5.15
C TYR A 412 -5.19 20.55 -6.41
N PRO A 413 -3.91 20.14 -6.35
CA PRO A 413 -3.10 19.93 -7.55
C PRO A 413 -3.69 18.92 -8.54
N THR A 414 -4.43 17.91 -8.07
CA THR A 414 -4.97 16.80 -8.88
C THR A 414 -6.40 17.04 -9.37
N ARG A 415 -6.97 18.24 -9.17
CA ARG A 415 -8.35 18.60 -9.56
C ARG A 415 -8.69 18.43 -11.06
N HIS A 416 -7.67 18.31 -11.92
CA HIS A 416 -7.82 18.05 -13.36
C HIS A 416 -7.60 16.57 -13.73
N ASP A 417 -7.39 15.70 -12.75
CA ASP A 417 -6.91 14.34 -12.96
C ASP A 417 -7.99 13.31 -12.64
N SER A 418 -9.27 13.65 -12.88
CA SER A 418 -10.31 12.62 -12.98
C SER A 418 -9.94 11.64 -14.09
N PHE A 419 -10.17 10.36 -13.89
CA PHE A 419 -9.80 9.35 -14.87
C PHE A 419 -10.74 8.16 -14.90
N VAL A 420 -10.68 7.43 -16.02
CA VAL A 420 -11.24 6.10 -16.22
C VAL A 420 -10.10 5.18 -16.60
N GLY A 421 -9.96 4.06 -15.90
CA GLY A 421 -8.96 3.04 -16.13
C GLY A 421 -9.59 1.68 -16.44
N ALA A 422 -8.86 0.87 -17.18
CA ALA A 422 -9.21 -0.52 -17.40
C ALA A 422 -7.94 -1.38 -17.36
N LYS A 423 -8.09 -2.60 -16.86
CA LYS A 423 -7.04 -3.61 -16.74
C LYS A 423 -7.58 -4.93 -17.23
N LEU A 424 -6.90 -5.52 -18.21
CA LEU A 424 -7.11 -6.90 -18.63
C LEU A 424 -5.93 -7.71 -18.13
N ALA A 425 -6.20 -8.81 -17.44
CA ALA A 425 -5.14 -9.63 -16.87
C ALA A 425 -5.31 -11.10 -17.18
N TYR A 426 -4.18 -11.74 -17.46
CA TYR A 426 -4.02 -13.17 -17.63
C TYR A 426 -3.23 -13.73 -16.45
N SER A 427 -3.76 -14.79 -15.84
CA SER A 427 -3.16 -15.57 -14.78
C SER A 427 -2.79 -16.95 -15.31
N PHE A 428 -1.59 -17.43 -14.98
CA PHE A 428 -1.07 -18.73 -15.40
C PHE A 428 -0.55 -19.53 -14.22
#